data_AF-H1VQ39-F1
#
_entry.id   AF-H1VQ39-F1
#
_cell.length_a   1.000
_cell.length_b   1.000
_cell.length_c   1.000
_cell.angle_alpha   90.00
_cell.angle_beta   90.00
_cell.angle_gamma   90.00
#
_symmetry.space_group_name_H-M   'P 1'
#
loop_
_entity.id
_entity.type
_entity.pdbx_description
1 polymer ?
#
loop_
_entity_poly.entity_id
_entity_poly.type
_entity_poly.pdbx_seq_one_letter_code
_entity_poly.pdbx_strand_id
1 'polypeptide(L)'
;MAASNGSAGVFAITKTRLLLFASLAITWWFAHLLPSYKPMIKAEFKSRLDEARQKIPKIKVDWKPTDDPRAKYNASKLALIIEPRPIPHLVPQLLHMTSVVPPDWRFLFIGSNVSVVSVARSYGIKHQQVIGKLDLMVLPDPWEIDTKEHVFRLLTDMRFYEEFLPGSE
;
A
#
# COMPACT_ATOMS: atom_id res chain seq x y z
N MET A 1 56.89 -52.35 -63.26
CA MET A 1 55.48 -52.72 -63.41
C MET A 1 54.84 -52.54 -62.03
N ALA A 2 54.23 -51.39 -61.78
CA ALA A 2 52.84 -51.01 -62.08
C ALA A 2 52.00 -51.15 -60.79
N ALA A 3 51.53 -50.00 -60.31
CA ALA A 3 50.70 -49.85 -59.13
C ALA A 3 49.32 -50.49 -59.32
N SER A 4 48.70 -50.95 -58.23
CA SER A 4 47.25 -51.12 -58.18
C SER A 4 46.72 -50.67 -56.82
N ASN A 5 46.26 -49.42 -56.78
CA ASN A 5 45.39 -48.89 -55.75
C ASN A 5 44.08 -49.68 -55.76
N GLY A 6 43.81 -50.44 -54.70
CA GLY A 6 42.50 -51.01 -54.43
C GLY A 6 41.58 -49.93 -53.88
N SER A 7 40.75 -49.35 -54.74
CA SER A 7 39.68 -48.42 -54.38
C SER A 7 38.65 -49.12 -53.49
N ALA A 8 38.70 -48.89 -52.17
CA ALA A 8 37.63 -49.29 -51.27
C ALA A 8 36.40 -48.41 -51.55
N GLY A 9 35.35 -49.01 -52.11
CA GLY A 9 34.11 -48.36 -52.50
C GLY A 9 33.47 -47.55 -51.36
N VAL A 10 32.89 -46.41 -51.74
CA VAL A 10 32.33 -45.36 -50.87
C VAL A 10 31.14 -45.83 -49.99
N PHE A 11 30.73 -47.10 -50.07
CA PHE A 11 29.50 -47.63 -49.45
C PHE A 11 29.71 -48.80 -48.46
N ALA A 12 30.75 -48.78 -47.64
CA ALA A 12 30.80 -49.66 -46.45
C ALA A 12 29.92 -49.07 -45.34
N ILE A 13 28.74 -49.67 -45.09
CA ILE A 13 27.82 -49.30 -44.02
C ILE A 13 28.36 -49.84 -42.69
N THR A 14 29.10 -49.01 -41.96
CA THR A 14 29.53 -49.28 -40.60
C THR A 14 28.44 -48.85 -39.60
N LYS A 15 28.30 -49.57 -38.47
CA LYS A 15 27.32 -49.27 -37.40
C LYS A 15 27.33 -47.79 -36.95
N THR A 16 28.50 -47.16 -36.98
CA THR A 16 28.69 -45.74 -36.66
C THR A 16 28.01 -44.78 -37.64
N ARG A 17 28.04 -45.07 -38.95
CA ARG A 17 27.32 -44.25 -39.95
C ARG A 17 25.82 -44.37 -39.78
N LEU A 18 25.31 -45.56 -39.45
CA LEU A 18 23.88 -45.79 -39.20
C LEU A 18 23.38 -45.00 -37.97
N LEU A 19 24.17 -44.96 -36.88
CA LEU A 19 23.86 -44.13 -35.71
C LEU A 19 23.88 -42.63 -36.02
N LEU A 20 24.81 -42.17 -36.86
CA LEU A 20 24.85 -40.78 -37.30
C LEU A 20 23.62 -40.43 -38.14
N PHE A 21 23.25 -41.25 -39.12
CA PHE A 21 22.02 -41.04 -39.90
C PHE A 21 20.76 -41.08 -39.04
N ALA A 22 20.68 -41.99 -38.06
CA ALA A 22 19.55 -42.05 -37.12
C ALA A 22 19.47 -40.79 -36.25
N SER A 23 20.60 -40.32 -35.71
CA SER A 23 20.64 -39.07 -34.93
C SER A 23 20.26 -37.84 -35.76
N LEU A 24 20.66 -37.80 -37.03
CA LEU A 24 20.32 -36.74 -37.95
C LEU A 24 18.83 -36.76 -38.30
N ALA A 25 18.25 -37.93 -38.53
CA ALA A 25 16.81 -38.09 -38.75
C ALA A 25 16.00 -37.66 -37.52
N ILE A 26 16.45 -38.03 -36.32
CA ILE A 26 15.81 -37.66 -35.05
C ILE A 26 15.88 -36.14 -34.83
N THR A 27 17.04 -35.51 -35.06
CA THR A 27 17.17 -34.06 -34.92
C THR A 27 16.33 -33.30 -35.94
N TRP A 28 16.22 -33.81 -37.18
CA TRP A 28 15.31 -33.26 -38.18
C TRP A 28 13.84 -33.43 -37.79
N TRP A 29 13.48 -34.58 -37.21
CA TRP A 29 12.15 -34.84 -36.70
C TRP A 29 11.76 -33.86 -35.58
N PHE A 30 12.66 -33.64 -34.61
CA PHE A 30 12.46 -32.64 -33.56
C PHE A 30 12.38 -31.22 -34.13
N ALA A 31 13.21 -30.87 -35.11
CA ALA A 31 13.18 -29.57 -35.77
C ALA A 31 11.85 -29.31 -36.49
N HIS A 32 11.21 -30.35 -37.05
CA HIS A 32 9.92 -30.23 -37.72
C HIS A 32 8.72 -30.21 -36.74
N LEU A 33 8.83 -30.83 -35.57
CA LEU A 33 7.79 -30.77 -34.53
C LEU A 33 7.75 -29.40 -33.83
N LEU A 34 8.91 -28.80 -33.53
CA LEU A 34 9.04 -27.56 -32.74
C LEU A 34 8.18 -26.36 -33.22
N PRO A 35 8.00 -26.08 -34.52
CA PRO A 35 7.15 -24.99 -35.01
C PRO A 35 5.68 -25.11 -34.57
N SER A 36 5.17 -26.34 -34.47
CA SER A 36 3.76 -26.60 -34.15
C SER A 36 3.42 -26.45 -32.66
N TYR A 37 4.39 -26.63 -31.75
CA TYR A 37 4.15 -26.51 -30.29
C TYR A 37 4.35 -25.09 -29.74
N LYS A 38 5.14 -24.25 -30.43
CA LYS A 38 5.36 -22.84 -30.06
C LYS A 38 4.07 -22.02 -29.90
N PRO A 39 3.05 -22.10 -30.78
CA PRO A 39 1.83 -21.31 -30.62
C PRO A 39 1.01 -21.75 -29.41
N MET A 40 0.94 -23.05 -29.13
CA MET A 40 0.18 -23.61 -28.00
C MET A 40 0.75 -23.18 -26.65
N ILE A 41 2.07 -23.28 -26.47
CA ILE A 41 2.75 -22.88 -25.22
C ILE A 41 2.59 -21.37 -24.98
N LYS A 42 2.71 -20.55 -26.03
CA LYS A 42 2.51 -19.10 -25.92
C LYS A 42 1.06 -18.74 -25.57
N ALA A 43 0.08 -19.50 -26.07
CA ALA A 43 -1.33 -19.28 -25.77
C ALA A 43 -1.64 -19.59 -24.30
N GLU A 44 -1.13 -20.72 -23.79
CA GLU A 44 -1.30 -21.10 -22.38
C GLU A 44 -0.60 -20.12 -21.43
N PHE A 45 0.61 -19.66 -21.77
CA PHE A 45 1.32 -18.69 -20.94
C PHE A 45 0.62 -17.33 -20.90
N LYS A 46 0.07 -16.88 -22.05
CA LYS A 46 -0.72 -15.64 -22.12
C LYS A 46 -2.00 -15.73 -21.31
N SER A 47 -2.75 -16.83 -21.41
CA SER A 47 -4.01 -16.97 -20.67
C SER A 47 -3.80 -16.96 -19.15
N ARG A 48 -2.74 -17.63 -18.66
CA ARG A 48 -2.34 -17.59 -17.25
C ARG A 48 -1.95 -16.19 -16.79
N LEU A 49 -1.25 -15.44 -17.64
CA LEU A 49 -0.81 -14.08 -17.34
C LEU A 49 -1.98 -13.09 -17.32
N ASP A 50 -2.95 -13.24 -18.23
CA ASP A 50 -4.17 -12.44 -18.26
C ASP A 50 -5.09 -12.76 -17.06
N GLU A 51 -5.22 -14.03 -16.68
CA GLU A 51 -5.94 -14.46 -15.47
C GLU A 51 -5.29 -13.87 -14.20
N ALA A 52 -3.97 -13.90 -14.10
CA ALA A 52 -3.24 -13.27 -13.00
C ALA A 52 -3.44 -11.75 -12.99
N ARG A 53 -3.41 -11.10 -14.16
CA ARG A 53 -3.64 -9.65 -14.27
C ARG A 53 -5.05 -9.24 -13.85
N GLN A 54 -6.06 -10.08 -14.10
CA GLN A 54 -7.42 -9.84 -13.62
C GLN A 54 -7.56 -10.04 -12.10
N LYS A 55 -6.77 -10.94 -11.51
CA LYS A 55 -6.76 -11.20 -10.07
C LYS A 55 -5.95 -10.17 -9.27
N ILE A 56 -5.09 -9.39 -9.90
CA ILE A 56 -4.32 -8.34 -9.22
C ILE A 56 -5.22 -7.11 -8.99
N PRO A 57 -5.45 -6.70 -7.74
CA PRO A 57 -6.20 -5.48 -7.46
C PRO A 57 -5.46 -4.27 -8.04
N LYS A 58 -6.21 -3.37 -8.68
CA LYS A 58 -5.67 -2.12 -9.24
C LYS A 58 -5.35 -1.14 -8.11
N ILE A 59 -4.19 -1.28 -7.50
CA ILE A 59 -3.68 -0.34 -6.48
C ILE A 59 -3.24 0.93 -7.22
N LYS A 60 -3.97 2.03 -7.03
CA LYS A 60 -3.50 3.36 -7.44
C LYS A 60 -2.51 3.84 -6.38
N VAL A 61 -1.23 3.86 -6.72
CA VAL A 61 -0.18 4.44 -5.88
C VAL A 61 0.01 5.88 -6.34
N ASP A 62 -0.34 6.84 -5.48
CA ASP A 62 -0.06 8.24 -5.74
C ASP A 62 1.43 8.51 -5.45
N TRP A 63 2.20 8.70 -6.53
CA TRP A 63 3.66 8.88 -6.48
C TRP A 63 4.10 10.25 -5.94
N LYS A 64 3.17 11.16 -5.69
CA LYS A 64 3.40 12.47 -5.06
C LYS A 64 2.65 12.50 -3.73
N PRO A 65 3.24 12.01 -2.63
CA PRO A 65 2.62 12.18 -1.33
C PRO A 65 2.53 13.69 -1.06
N THR A 66 1.33 14.20 -0.78
CA THR A 66 1.17 15.52 -0.17
C THR A 66 1.99 15.54 1.12
N ASP A 67 2.81 16.57 1.33
CA ASP A 67 3.67 16.67 2.52
C ASP A 67 2.86 16.66 3.83
N ASP A 68 1.61 17.15 3.78
CA ASP A 68 0.70 17.08 4.91
C ASP A 68 -0.07 15.74 4.95
N PRO A 69 0.16 14.86 5.95
CA PRO A 69 -0.59 13.62 6.11
C PRO A 69 -2.10 13.84 6.31
N ARG A 70 -2.52 15.03 6.77
CA ARG A 70 -3.93 15.40 6.98
C ARG A 70 -4.73 15.49 5.68
N ALA A 71 -4.07 15.75 4.54
CA ALA A 71 -4.70 15.87 3.23
C ALA A 71 -5.34 14.56 2.74
N LYS A 72 -5.06 13.44 3.40
CA LYS A 72 -5.69 12.13 3.13
C LYS A 72 -7.14 12.04 3.62
N TYR A 73 -7.56 12.98 4.47
CA TYR A 73 -8.88 12.98 5.10
C TYR A 73 -9.74 14.13 4.58
N ASN A 74 -11.04 14.05 4.82
CA ASN A 74 -11.97 15.07 4.38
C ASN A 74 -11.80 16.34 5.23
N ALA A 75 -11.54 17.48 4.57
CA ALA A 75 -11.37 18.76 5.23
C ALA A 75 -12.66 19.29 5.89
N SER A 76 -13.84 18.89 5.41
CA SER A 76 -15.12 19.35 5.96
C SER A 76 -15.64 18.52 7.14
N LYS A 77 -14.92 17.48 7.56
CA LYS A 77 -15.38 16.56 8.62
C LYS A 77 -14.35 16.44 9.74
N LEU A 78 -14.74 16.85 10.93
CA LEU A 78 -13.91 16.81 12.12
C LEU A 78 -14.70 16.31 13.34
N ALA A 79 -14.12 15.38 14.09
CA ALA A 79 -14.56 15.00 15.41
C ALA A 79 -13.75 15.77 16.46
N LEU A 80 -14.43 16.54 17.30
CA LEU A 80 -13.82 17.36 18.35
C LEU A 80 -14.00 16.68 19.72
N ILE A 81 -12.91 16.59 20.49
CA ILE A 81 -12.93 16.18 21.90
C ILE A 81 -12.19 17.23 22.71
N ILE A 82 -12.86 17.79 23.71
CA ILE A 82 -12.28 18.75 24.65
C ILE A 82 -12.26 18.09 26.02
N GLU A 83 -11.07 17.79 26.55
CA GLU A 83 -10.93 17.27 27.92
C GLU A 83 -9.69 17.87 28.61
N PRO A 84 -9.90 18.85 29.51
CA PRO A 84 -8.80 19.53 30.20
C PRO A 84 -8.12 18.64 31.25
N ARG A 85 -8.80 17.60 31.77
CA ARG A 85 -8.26 16.80 32.87
C ARG A 85 -7.39 15.65 32.35
N PRO A 86 -6.22 15.40 32.96
CA PRO A 86 -5.42 14.22 32.65
C PRO A 86 -6.05 12.98 33.30
N ILE A 87 -6.90 12.26 32.55
CA ILE A 87 -7.60 11.07 33.05
C ILE A 87 -7.01 9.79 32.41
N PRO A 88 -6.77 8.70 33.15
CA PRO A 88 -6.09 7.52 32.62
C PRO A 88 -6.84 6.78 31.49
N HIS A 89 -8.17 6.85 31.46
CA HIS A 89 -8.97 6.20 30.40
C HIS A 89 -9.13 7.06 29.14
N LEU A 90 -8.61 8.28 29.12
CA LEU A 90 -8.74 9.20 28.00
C LEU A 90 -8.07 8.67 26.73
N VAL A 91 -6.90 8.06 26.85
CA VAL A 91 -6.16 7.48 25.72
C VAL A 91 -6.92 6.29 25.10
N PRO A 92 -7.32 5.25 25.88
CA PRO A 92 -8.18 4.19 25.36
C PRO A 92 -9.46 4.71 24.70
N GLN A 93 -10.11 5.72 25.31
CA GLN A 93 -11.33 6.32 24.77
C GLN A 93 -11.08 7.03 23.43
N LEU A 94 -10.03 7.84 23.32
CA LEU A 94 -9.62 8.49 22.07
C LEU A 94 -9.37 7.44 20.98
N LEU A 95 -8.57 6.42 21.28
CA LEU A 95 -8.25 5.36 20.31
C LEU A 95 -9.50 4.60 19.88
N HIS A 96 -10.40 4.28 20.82
CA HIS A 96 -11.68 3.65 20.52
C HIS A 96 -12.52 4.53 19.58
N MET A 97 -12.69 5.81 19.91
CA MET A 97 -13.44 6.74 19.07
C MET A 97 -12.83 6.88 17.67
N THR A 98 -11.50 6.97 17.55
CA THR A 98 -10.82 7.02 16.24
C THR A 98 -11.05 5.78 15.38
N SER A 99 -11.39 4.65 15.99
CA SER A 99 -11.69 3.39 15.28
C SER A 99 -13.17 3.25 14.89
N VAL A 100 -14.09 3.88 15.63
CA VAL A 100 -15.53 3.77 15.42
C VAL A 100 -16.05 4.82 14.44
N VAL A 101 -15.49 6.03 14.49
CA VAL A 101 -15.88 7.11 13.58
C VAL A 101 -15.40 6.78 12.16
N PRO A 102 -16.14 7.22 11.11
CA PRO A 102 -15.77 6.91 9.74
C PRO A 102 -14.31 7.25 9.37
N PRO A 103 -13.68 6.45 8.49
CA PRO A 103 -12.26 6.55 8.20
C PRO A 103 -11.87 7.88 7.51
N ASP A 104 -12.82 8.62 6.94
CA ASP A 104 -12.61 9.92 6.28
C ASP A 104 -12.57 11.12 7.25
N TRP A 105 -12.98 10.96 8.52
CA TRP A 105 -13.03 12.06 9.51
C TRP A 105 -11.69 12.26 10.20
N ARG A 106 -11.32 13.51 10.48
CA ARG A 106 -10.19 13.79 11.37
C ARG A 106 -10.64 13.93 12.81
N PHE A 107 -9.72 13.76 13.75
CA PHE A 107 -9.95 14.00 15.17
C PHE A 107 -9.10 15.17 15.64
N LEU A 108 -9.70 16.09 16.37
CA LEU A 108 -9.01 17.15 17.09
C LEU A 108 -9.26 16.95 18.58
N PHE A 109 -8.18 16.75 19.32
CA PHE A 109 -8.19 16.72 20.77
C PHE A 109 -7.65 18.04 21.32
N ILE A 110 -8.47 18.71 22.12
CA ILE A 110 -8.10 19.93 22.84
C ILE A 110 -8.02 19.59 24.32
N GLY A 111 -6.89 19.92 24.94
CA GLY A 111 -6.71 19.69 26.37
C GLY A 111 -5.79 20.73 27.00
N SER A 112 -5.74 20.70 28.34
CA SER A 112 -4.72 21.44 29.08
C SER A 112 -3.32 20.92 28.70
N ASN A 113 -2.28 21.71 28.97
CA ASN A 113 -0.91 21.28 28.74
C ASN A 113 -0.60 19.91 29.38
N VAL A 114 -1.08 19.69 30.62
CA VAL A 114 -0.90 18.42 31.34
C VAL A 114 -1.67 17.28 30.67
N SER A 115 -2.91 17.51 30.25
CA SER A 115 -3.75 16.51 29.57
C SER A 115 -3.15 16.11 28.21
N VAL A 116 -2.75 17.09 27.40
CA VAL A 116 -2.10 16.87 26.10
C VAL A 116 -0.80 16.10 26.26
N VAL A 117 0.05 16.47 27.21
CA VAL A 117 1.30 15.74 27.49
C VAL A 117 1.01 14.30 27.93
N SER A 118 -0.02 14.08 28.74
CA SER A 118 -0.42 12.73 29.17
C SER A 118 -0.83 11.86 27.97
N VAL A 119 -1.68 12.41 27.09
CA VAL A 119 -2.19 11.74 25.90
C VAL A 119 -1.08 11.49 24.86
N ALA A 120 -0.24 12.49 24.61
CA ALA A 120 0.86 12.45 23.64
C ALA A 120 1.95 11.42 23.97
N ARG A 121 2.06 10.97 25.22
CA ARG A 121 3.02 9.94 25.62
C ARG A 121 2.68 8.56 25.04
N SER A 122 1.40 8.28 24.77
CA SER A 122 0.95 6.99 24.28
C SER A 122 1.42 6.72 22.85
N TYR A 123 1.93 5.52 22.60
CA TYR A 123 2.36 5.09 21.26
C TYR A 123 1.21 5.11 20.25
N GLY A 124 0.02 4.64 20.65
CA GLY A 124 -1.14 4.61 19.76
C GLY A 124 -1.54 5.99 19.29
N ILE A 125 -1.48 6.99 20.18
CA ILE A 125 -1.78 8.39 19.86
C ILE A 125 -0.74 8.95 18.90
N LYS A 126 0.56 8.76 19.19
CA LYS A 126 1.65 9.21 18.30
C LYS A 126 1.49 8.65 16.89
N HIS A 127 1.12 7.38 16.77
CA HIS A 127 0.87 6.76 15.47
C HIS A 127 -0.28 7.45 14.72
N GLN A 128 -1.40 7.74 15.39
CA GLN A 128 -2.52 8.45 14.79
C GLN A 128 -2.15 9.89 14.40
N GLN A 129 -1.26 10.56 15.14
CA GLN A 129 -0.71 11.88 14.77
C GLN A 129 0.16 11.82 13.52
N VAL A 130 1.08 10.85 13.43
CA VAL A 130 1.95 10.67 12.26
C VAL A 130 1.13 10.38 10.99
N ILE A 131 0.03 9.65 11.12
CA ILE A 131 -0.88 9.38 10.00
C ILE A 131 -1.74 10.62 9.65
N GLY A 132 -1.82 11.62 10.53
CA GLY A 132 -2.62 12.83 10.35
C GLY A 132 -4.10 12.64 10.71
N LYS A 133 -4.46 11.53 11.37
CA LYS A 133 -5.83 11.19 11.76
C LYS A 133 -6.26 11.91 13.04
N LEU A 134 -5.33 12.09 13.97
CA LEU A 134 -5.56 12.74 15.26
C LEU A 134 -4.58 13.91 15.44
N ASP A 135 -5.09 15.08 15.80
CA ASP A 135 -4.29 16.23 16.20
C ASP A 135 -4.49 16.52 17.68
N LEU A 136 -3.41 16.91 18.36
CA LEU A 136 -3.43 17.33 19.75
C LEU A 136 -3.13 18.83 19.79
N MET A 137 -3.97 19.58 20.49
CA MET A 137 -3.85 21.03 20.59
C MET A 137 -4.04 21.50 22.02
N VAL A 138 -3.26 22.51 22.39
CA VAL A 138 -3.51 23.35 23.57
C VAL A 138 -4.00 24.68 23.04
N LEU A 139 -5.10 25.19 23.60
CA LEU A 139 -5.62 26.48 23.20
C LEU A 139 -4.70 27.61 23.66
N PRO A 140 -4.46 28.63 22.81
CA PRO A 140 -3.71 29.81 23.22
C PRO A 140 -4.57 30.71 24.12
N ASP A 141 -3.91 31.60 24.87
CA ASP A 141 -4.61 32.69 25.57
C ASP A 141 -5.39 33.54 24.54
N PRO A 142 -6.62 34.01 24.83
CA PRO A 142 -7.28 34.08 26.15
C PRO A 142 -8.22 32.91 26.46
N TRP A 143 -8.11 31.79 25.74
CA TRP A 143 -9.04 30.67 25.84
C TRP A 143 -8.70 29.75 27.00
N GLU A 144 -9.56 29.72 28.00
CA GLU A 144 -9.40 28.84 29.16
C GLU A 144 -10.30 27.61 29.03
N ILE A 145 -9.83 26.47 29.54
CA ILE A 145 -10.61 25.21 29.59
C ILE A 145 -10.50 24.49 30.94
N ASP A 146 -9.91 25.11 31.97
CA ASP A 146 -9.61 24.42 33.22
C ASP A 146 -10.85 23.97 34.02
N THR A 147 -11.96 24.68 33.86
CA THR A 147 -13.24 24.39 34.51
C THR A 147 -14.29 23.97 33.49
N LYS A 148 -15.35 23.30 33.95
CA LYS A 148 -16.47 22.91 33.08
C LYS A 148 -17.15 24.14 32.49
N GLU A 149 -17.31 25.19 33.30
CA GLU A 149 -17.88 26.46 32.92
C GLU A 149 -17.08 27.12 31.78
N HIS A 150 -15.74 27.03 31.82
CA HIS A 150 -14.89 27.53 30.73
C HIS A 150 -15.11 26.76 29.44
N VAL A 151 -15.21 25.42 29.50
CA VAL A 151 -15.53 24.60 28.33
C VAL A 151 -16.90 24.96 27.75
N PHE A 152 -17.93 25.16 28.58
CA PHE A 152 -19.25 25.58 28.09
C PHE A 152 -19.23 26.99 27.46
N ARG A 153 -18.47 27.92 28.04
CA ARG A 153 -18.28 29.26 27.47
C ARG A 153 -17.57 29.17 26.12
N LEU A 154 -16.52 28.36 26.02
CA LEU A 154 -15.80 28.15 24.77
C LEU A 154 -16.69 27.55 23.68
N LEU A 155 -17.49 26.53 24.00
CA LEU A 155 -18.40 25.90 23.05
C LEU A 155 -19.53 26.82 22.56
N THR A 156 -19.81 27.91 23.28
CA THR A 156 -20.82 28.91 22.92
C THR A 156 -20.22 30.16 22.28
N ASP A 157 -18.90 30.28 22.23
CA ASP A 157 -18.22 31.41 21.62
C ASP A 157 -18.02 31.17 20.12
N MET A 158 -18.59 32.04 19.29
CA MET A 158 -18.49 31.89 17.83
C MET A 158 -17.06 32.06 17.32
N ARG A 159 -16.23 32.86 18.00
CA ARG A 159 -14.85 33.13 17.59
C ARG A 159 -14.00 31.86 17.64
N PHE A 160 -14.32 30.92 18.52
CA PHE A 160 -13.65 29.63 18.57
C PHE A 160 -13.82 28.85 17.26
N TYR A 161 -15.05 28.84 16.71
CA TYR A 161 -15.32 28.14 15.46
C TYR A 161 -14.70 28.86 14.26
N GLU A 162 -14.74 30.19 14.23
CA GLU A 162 -14.11 30.99 13.17
C GLU A 162 -12.57 30.82 13.14
N GLU A 163 -11.92 30.82 14.31
CA GLU A 163 -10.46 30.79 14.42
C GLU A 163 -9.88 29.38 14.29
N PHE A 164 -10.50 28.38 14.93
CA PHE A 164 -9.94 27.02 15.01
C PHE A 164 -10.62 26.01 14.09
N LEU A 165 -11.85 26.28 13.64
CA LEU A 165 -12.67 25.37 12.84
C LEU A 165 -13.30 26.06 11.60
N PRO A 166 -12.50 26.73 10.75
CA PRO A 166 -13.03 27.52 9.66
C PRO A 166 -13.82 26.66 8.67
N GLY A 167 -15.02 27.12 8.30
CA GLY A 167 -15.91 26.42 7.37
C GLY A 167 -16.82 25.37 8.02
N SER A 168 -17.03 25.44 9.34
CA SER A 168 -18.02 24.62 10.06
C SER A 168 -19.46 25.15 10.01
N GLU A 169 -19.70 26.27 9.32
CA GLU A 169 -21.01 26.94 9.18
C GLU A 169 -21.93 26.28 8.15
#